data_AF-A0A6N3HII7-F1
#
_entry.id   AF-A0A6N3HII7-F1
#
_cell.length_a   1.000
_cell.length_b   1.000
_cell.length_c   1.000
_cell.angle_alpha   90.00
_cell.angle_beta   90.00
_cell.angle_gamma   90.00
#
_symmetry.space_group_name_H-M   'P 1'
#
loop_
_entity.id
_entity.type
_entity.pdbx_description
1 polymer ?
#
loop_
_entity_poly.entity_id
_entity_poly.type
_entity_poly.pdbx_seq_one_letter_code
_entity_poly.pdbx_strand_id
1 'polypeptide(L)' 'MKSALMISRSSSISGATSNLADRQADRPLEWDIRNGVIQRYGRARGIPTPVSDVIVPLLAAGSEGPG' A
#
# COMPACT_ATOMS: atom_id res chain seq x y z
N MET A 1 -23.36 -4.17 -31.32
CA MET A 1 -23.50 -5.50 -30.68
C MET A 1 -22.14 -6.22 -30.70
N LYS A 2 -21.28 -5.98 -29.71
CA LYS A 2 -20.16 -6.86 -29.38
C LYS A 2 -19.99 -6.82 -27.87
N SER A 3 -20.76 -7.70 -27.22
CA SER A 3 -20.81 -7.83 -25.78
C SER A 3 -19.44 -8.25 -25.26
N ALA A 4 -18.97 -7.48 -24.27
CA ALA A 4 -17.80 -7.77 -23.48
C ALA A 4 -17.91 -9.17 -22.85
N LEU A 5 -16.90 -9.99 -23.11
CA LEU A 5 -16.65 -11.23 -22.38
C LEU A 5 -15.23 -11.14 -21.82
N MET A 6 -15.06 -11.70 -20.61
CA MET A 6 -13.86 -11.75 -19.74
C MET A 6 -13.66 -10.48 -18.91
N ILE A 7 -13.81 -10.46 -17.58
CA ILE A 7 -13.66 -11.49 -16.55
C ILE A 7 -14.67 -11.20 -15.43
N SER A 8 -15.62 -12.10 -15.21
CA SER A 8 -16.25 -12.28 -13.90
C SER A 8 -15.45 -13.36 -13.19
N ARG A 9 -14.60 -12.96 -12.24
CA ARG A 9 -13.98 -13.87 -11.27
C ARG A 9 -14.24 -13.37 -9.86
N SER A 10 -15.15 -14.09 -9.24
CA SER A 10 -15.17 -14.56 -7.85
C SER A 10 -15.18 -13.54 -6.72
N SER A 11 -16.27 -13.64 -5.94
CA SER A 11 -16.30 -13.63 -4.47
C SER A 11 -15.68 -12.44 -3.76
N SER A 12 -16.54 -11.61 -3.16
CA SER A 12 -16.28 -10.59 -2.14
C SER A 12 -14.84 -10.58 -1.57
N ILE A 13 -13.98 -9.73 -2.12
CA ILE A 13 -12.90 -9.14 -1.34
C ILE A 13 -13.58 -8.14 -0.41
N SER A 14 -14.09 -8.64 0.71
CA SER A 14 -14.56 -7.80 1.82
C SER A 14 -13.37 -7.22 2.61
N GLY A 15 -12.13 -7.47 2.18
CA GLY A 15 -10.89 -7.21 2.93
C GLY A 15 -9.78 -6.51 2.15
N ALA A 16 -10.04 -5.90 0.99
CA ALA A 16 -9.05 -4.99 0.39
C ALA A 16 -8.96 -3.75 1.28
N THR A 17 -7.77 -3.50 1.84
CA THR A 17 -7.49 -2.22 2.50
C THR A 17 -7.50 -1.10 1.46
N SER A 18 -7.81 0.13 1.88
CA SER A 18 -7.80 1.29 0.96
C SER A 18 -6.48 1.44 0.19
N ASN A 19 -5.33 1.12 0.82
CA ASN A 19 -4.03 1.12 0.15
C ASN A 19 -3.95 0.12 -1.02
N LEU A 20 -4.59 -1.04 -0.92
CA LEU A 20 -4.62 -2.00 -2.03
C LEU A 20 -5.46 -1.46 -3.18
N ALA A 21 -6.60 -0.84 -2.86
CA ALA A 21 -7.47 -0.21 -3.85
C ALA A 21 -6.76 0.98 -4.54
N ASP A 22 -6.08 1.84 -3.78
CA ASP A 22 -5.30 2.96 -4.31
C ASP A 22 -4.16 2.45 -5.20
N ARG A 23 -3.47 1.38 -4.80
CA ARG A 23 -2.42 0.80 -5.63
C ARG A 23 -2.96 0.26 -6.96
N GLN A 24 -4.10 -0.44 -6.94
CA GLN A 24 -4.72 -0.97 -8.16
C GLN A 24 -5.27 0.12 -9.08
N ALA A 25 -5.58 1.29 -8.53
CA ALA A 25 -6.02 2.47 -9.26
C ALA A 25 -4.87 3.41 -9.64
N ASP A 26 -3.60 3.00 -9.43
CA ASP A 26 -2.38 3.80 -9.61
C ASP A 26 -2.47 5.20 -8.96
N ARG A 27 -3.01 5.25 -7.75
CA ARG A 27 -3.07 6.43 -6.90
C ARG A 27 -1.95 6.43 -5.87
N PRO A 28 -1.51 7.61 -5.39
CA PRO A 28 -0.60 7.70 -4.25
C PRO A 28 -1.16 6.96 -3.03
N LEU A 29 -0.30 6.23 -2.32
CA LEU A 29 -0.66 5.46 -1.13
C LEU A 29 -0.52 6.33 0.13
N GLU A 30 -1.36 6.07 1.13
CA GLU A 30 -1.26 6.68 2.47
C GLU A 30 -0.14 6.03 3.32
N TRP A 31 0.96 5.59 2.71
CA TRP A 31 1.99 4.79 3.37
C TRP A 31 2.68 5.55 4.50
N ASP A 32 2.90 6.87 4.34
CA ASP A 32 3.68 7.66 5.29
C ASP A 32 2.92 7.90 6.60
N ILE A 33 1.62 8.17 6.52
CA ILE A 33 0.78 8.39 7.70
C ILE A 33 0.39 7.07 8.37
N ARG A 34 0.28 5.97 7.62
CA ARG A 34 -0.11 4.65 8.16
C ARG A 34 1.06 3.83 8.69
N ASN A 35 2.19 3.82 7.99
CA ASN A 35 3.34 2.96 8.31
C ASN A 35 4.60 3.79 8.65
N GLY A 36 4.86 4.87 7.90
CA GLY A 36 6.01 5.75 8.13
C GLY A 36 6.01 6.38 9.53
N VAL A 37 4.83 6.64 10.09
CA VAL A 37 4.64 7.21 11.43
C VAL A 37 5.30 6.37 12.54
N ILE A 38 5.26 5.05 12.43
CA ILE A 38 5.86 4.14 13.42
C ILE A 38 7.39 4.23 13.37
N GLN A 39 7.97 4.24 12.16
CA GLN A 39 9.42 4.38 12.00
C GLN A 39 9.92 5.74 12.52
N ARG A 40 9.20 6.83 12.23
CA ARG A 40 9.54 8.18 12.73
C ARG A 40 9.54 8.23 14.26
N TYR A 41 8.47 7.72 14.88
CA TYR A 41 8.37 7.75 16.34
C TYR A 41 9.30 6.75 17.03
N GLY A 42 9.60 5.62 16.41
CA GLY A 42 10.62 4.67 16.87
C GLY A 42 11.98 5.35 16.95
N ARG A 43 12.42 6.01 15.87
CA ARG A 43 13.66 6.80 15.84
C ARG A 43 13.69 7.89 16.89
N ALA A 44 12.60 8.66 17.02
CA ALA A 44 12.50 9.73 18.01
C ALA A 44 12.59 9.24 19.47
N ARG A 45 12.28 7.97 19.74
CA ARG A 45 12.28 7.36 21.09
C ARG A 45 13.41 6.36 21.31
N GLY A 46 14.28 6.15 20.33
CA GLY A 46 15.33 5.13 20.41
C GLY A 46 14.80 3.69 20.43
N ILE A 47 13.61 3.44 19.88
CA ILE A 47 13.00 2.11 19.78
C ILE A 47 13.24 1.55 18.37
N PRO A 48 13.94 0.41 18.22
CA PRO A 48 14.14 -0.22 16.92
C PRO A 48 12.81 -0.63 16.26
N THR A 49 12.69 -0.37 14.94
CA THR A 49 11.51 -0.74 14.15
C THR A 49 11.90 -1.60 12.94
N PRO A 50 12.50 -2.78 13.15
CA PRO A 50 13.16 -3.55 12.09
C PRO A 50 12.22 -3.96 10.94
N VAL A 51 10.93 -4.18 11.23
CA VAL A 51 9.93 -4.47 10.20
C VAL A 51 9.61 -3.22 9.38
N SER A 52 9.45 -2.06 10.02
CA SER A 52 9.20 -0.80 9.34
C SER A 52 10.39 -0.37 8.48
N ASP A 53 11.61 -0.70 8.89
CA ASP A 53 12.83 -0.43 8.13
C ASP A 53 12.86 -1.17 6.78
N VAL A 54 12.12 -2.26 6.63
CA VAL A 54 11.95 -2.99 5.37
C VAL A 54 10.67 -2.57 4.63
N ILE A 55 9.53 -2.50 5.32
CA ILE A 55 8.23 -2.29 4.67
C ILE A 55 8.03 -0.85 4.20
N VAL A 56 8.49 0.14 4.96
CA VAL A 56 8.27 1.56 4.62
C VAL A 56 8.90 1.94 3.27
N PRO A 57 10.17 1.61 2.98
CA PRO A 57 10.75 1.86 1.65
C PRO A 57 10.02 1.16 0.51
N LEU A 58 9.53 -0.06 0.72
CA LEU A 58 8.80 -0.82 -0.30
C LEU A 58 7.44 -0.18 -0.62
N LEU A 59 6.73 0.30 0.41
CA LEU A 59 5.47 1.00 0.22
C LEU A 59 5.67 2.37 -0.45
N ALA A 60 6.75 3.09 -0.12
CA ALA A 60 7.10 4.34 -0.78
C ALA A 60 7.37 4.12 -2.27
N ALA A 61 8.22 3.16 -2.62
CA ALA A 61 8.50 2.80 -4.02
C ALA A 61 7.23 2.31 -4.75
N GLY A 62 6.37 1.55 -4.07
CA GLY A 62 5.09 1.10 -4.61
C GLY A 62 4.09 2.22 -4.85
N SER A 63 4.22 3.36 -4.16
CA SER A 63 3.36 4.54 -4.28
C SER A 63 3.79 5.50 -5.37
N GLU A 64 5.10 5.66 -5.59
CA GLU A 64 5.64 6.63 -6.56
C GLU A 64 5.74 6.06 -7.99
N GLY A 65 5.52 4.75 -8.15
CA GLY A 65 5.67 4.06 -9.44
C GLY A 65 7.15 3.85 -9.81
N PRO A 66 7.47 3.12 -10.89
CA PRO A 66 8.80 3.22 -11.48
C PRO A 66 8.96 4.68 -11.94
N GLY A 67 10.02 5.35 -11.47
CA GLY A 67 10.33 6.72 -11.88
C GLY A 67 10.41 6.91 -13.39
#